data_AF-A0A6B3C9T3-F1
#
_entry.id   AF-A0A6B3C9T3-F1
#
_cell.length_a   1.000
_cell.length_b   1.000
_cell.length_c   1.000
_cell.angle_alpha   90.00
_cell.angle_beta   90.00
_cell.angle_gamma   90.00
#
_symmetry.space_group_name_H-M   'P 1'
#
loop_
_entity.id
_entity.type
_entity.pdbx_description
1 polymer ?
#
loop_
_entity_poly.entity_id
_entity_poly.type
_entity_poly.pdbx_seq_one_letter_code
_entity_poly.pdbx_strand_id
1 'polypeptide(L)'
;DGGSETVLMLVPADTPGVSVHPFWASNVLAGAESDEVRLTDVFVDDRLLVPTDIGEQGELDELQTVGFMWFEMLITCCYLGMASALVERAFASRKLSAEQVTDLGVRVESAAQLLEGIARQLVAKEGDNAALT
;
A
#
# COMPACT_ATOMS: atom_id res chain seq x y z
N ASP A 1 -35.22 9.31 0.54
CA ASP A 1 -34.52 8.31 1.37
C ASP A 1 -33.04 8.52 1.17
N GLY A 2 -32.39 9.16 2.15
CA GLY A 2 -31.03 9.69 2.01
C GLY A 2 -29.97 8.62 2.23
N GLY A 3 -29.72 7.82 1.20
CA GLY A 3 -28.54 6.95 1.15
C GLY A 3 -27.26 7.78 1.03
N SER A 4 -26.19 7.34 1.67
CA SER A 4 -24.84 7.83 1.42
C SER A 4 -24.20 6.98 0.32
N GLU A 5 -24.03 7.56 -0.86
CA GLU A 5 -23.28 6.92 -1.94
C GLU A 5 -21.80 7.30 -1.81
N THR A 6 -20.93 6.30 -1.89
CA THR A 6 -19.48 6.52 -2.00
C THR A 6 -19.12 6.57 -3.48
N VAL A 7 -18.21 7.47 -3.84
CA VAL A 7 -17.70 7.60 -5.20
C VAL A 7 -16.19 7.78 -5.15
N LEU A 8 -15.50 7.16 -6.09
CA LEU A 8 -14.11 7.47 -6.36
C LEU A 8 -14.08 8.64 -7.34
N MET A 9 -13.32 9.68 -7.00
CA MET A 9 -13.25 10.91 -7.78
C MET A 9 -11.82 11.15 -8.28
N LEU A 10 -11.67 11.35 -9.59
CA LEU A 10 -10.41 11.76 -10.17
C LEU A 10 -10.34 13.29 -10.26
N VAL A 11 -9.46 13.91 -9.49
CA VAL A 11 -9.28 15.38 -9.49
C VAL A 11 -7.91 15.74 -10.08
N PRO A 12 -7.84 16.42 -11.24
CA PRO A 12 -6.59 16.99 -11.73
C PRO A 12 -5.97 17.94 -10.69
N ALA A 13 -4.68 17.83 -10.45
CA ALA A 13 -3.98 18.59 -9.41
C ALA A 13 -4.03 20.12 -9.60
N ASP A 14 -4.22 20.59 -10.83
CA ASP A 14 -4.35 22.00 -11.20
C ASP A 14 -5.80 22.52 -11.21
N THR A 15 -6.76 21.70 -10.76
CA THR A 15 -8.17 22.08 -10.69
C THR A 15 -8.36 23.28 -9.75
N PRO A 16 -9.08 24.34 -10.17
CA PRO A 16 -9.37 25.47 -9.30
C PRO A 16 -10.00 25.03 -7.97
N GLY A 17 -9.46 25.55 -6.86
CA GLY A 17 -9.89 25.18 -5.50
C GLY A 17 -9.11 24.04 -4.85
N VAL A 18 -8.25 23.34 -5.60
CA VAL A 18 -7.29 22.36 -5.05
C VAL A 18 -6.02 23.08 -4.60
N SER A 19 -5.55 22.78 -3.39
CA SER A 19 -4.26 23.25 -2.90
C SER A 19 -3.56 22.19 -2.06
N VAL A 20 -2.22 22.19 -2.11
CA VAL A 20 -1.36 21.24 -1.38
C VAL A 20 -0.54 22.01 -0.37
N HIS A 21 -0.54 21.56 0.88
CA HIS A 21 0.15 22.20 2.00
C HIS A 21 1.03 21.19 2.72
N PRO A 22 2.20 21.60 3.23
CA PRO A 22 3.01 20.73 4.07
C PRO A 22 2.19 20.27 5.28
N PHE A 23 2.18 18.97 5.55
CA PHE A 23 1.42 18.39 6.64
C PHE A 23 2.29 17.60 7.59
N TRP A 24 2.96 16.55 7.10
CA TRP A 24 3.75 15.68 7.96
C TRP A 24 5.23 15.69 7.60
N ALA A 25 6.00 16.45 8.39
CA ALA A 25 7.46 16.42 8.37
C ALA A 25 7.97 15.31 9.30
N SER A 26 8.11 14.10 8.76
CA SER A 26 8.69 12.97 9.48
C SER A 26 10.22 12.95 9.37
N ASN A 27 10.92 12.65 10.46
CA ASN A 27 12.38 12.49 10.46
C ASN A 27 12.83 11.11 9.93
N VAL A 28 11.89 10.21 9.67
CA VAL A 28 12.07 8.90 9.04
C VAL A 28 11.16 8.82 7.82
N LEU A 29 11.60 8.12 6.77
CA LEU A 29 10.86 8.05 5.49
C LEU A 29 10.61 9.43 4.86
N ALA A 30 11.57 10.36 4.91
CA ALA A 30 11.45 11.69 4.30
C ALA A 30 11.16 11.67 2.78
N GLY A 31 11.45 10.56 2.09
CA GLY A 31 11.04 10.37 0.69
C GLY A 31 9.56 10.02 0.50
N ALA A 32 8.84 9.73 1.58
CA ALA A 32 7.41 9.46 1.64
C ALA A 32 6.70 10.51 2.50
N GLU A 33 7.17 11.75 2.44
CA GLU A 33 6.47 12.88 3.05
C GLU A 33 5.03 12.95 2.55
N SER A 34 4.13 13.30 3.46
CA SER A 34 2.71 13.42 3.18
C SER A 34 2.30 14.88 3.27
N ASP A 35 1.58 15.34 2.26
CA ASP A 35 0.99 16.67 2.21
C ASP A 35 -0.51 16.64 2.53
N GLU A 36 -1.02 17.76 3.02
CA GLU A 36 -2.44 18.01 3.16
C GLU A 36 -2.97 18.55 1.83
N VAL A 37 -3.93 17.85 1.25
CA VAL A 37 -4.68 18.33 0.08
C VAL A 37 -5.99 18.95 0.56
N ARG A 38 -6.16 20.25 0.31
CA ARG A 38 -7.40 20.99 0.63
C ARG A 38 -8.23 21.21 -0.62
N LEU A 39 -9.52 20.94 -0.50
CA LEU A 39 -10.52 21.15 -1.55
C LEU A 39 -11.45 22.29 -1.12
N THR A 40 -11.46 23.40 -1.84
CA THR A 40 -12.33 24.57 -1.59
C THR A 40 -13.17 24.85 -2.83
N ASP A 41 -14.47 24.54 -2.78
CA ASP A 41 -15.42 24.76 -3.87
C ASP A 41 -14.95 24.17 -5.23
N VAL A 42 -14.33 22.99 -5.18
CA VAL A 42 -13.79 22.30 -6.35
C VAL A 42 -14.93 21.75 -7.21
N PHE A 43 -15.00 22.20 -8.46
CA PHE A 43 -15.89 21.63 -9.46
C PHE A 43 -15.25 20.37 -10.08
N VAL A 44 -15.99 19.27 -10.10
CA VAL A 44 -15.58 18.03 -10.76
C VAL A 44 -16.69 17.56 -11.68
N ASP A 45 -16.33 17.24 -12.92
CA ASP A 45 -17.25 16.75 -13.95
C ASP A 45 -17.64 15.29 -13.64
N ASP A 46 -18.92 14.96 -13.78
CA ASP A 46 -19.44 13.61 -13.49
C ASP A 46 -18.70 12.49 -14.25
N ARG A 47 -18.06 12.80 -15.39
CA ARG A 47 -17.24 11.83 -16.15
C ARG A 47 -15.96 11.40 -15.42
N LEU A 48 -15.56 12.14 -14.38
CA LEU A 48 -14.41 11.84 -13.52
C LEU A 48 -14.83 11.16 -12.21
N LEU A 49 -16.12 10.85 -12.07
CA LEU A 49 -16.66 10.07 -10.97
C LEU A 49 -16.79 8.61 -11.40
N VAL A 50 -16.28 7.73 -10.56
CA VAL A 50 -16.52 6.29 -10.65
C VAL A 50 -17.39 5.92 -9.45
N PRO A 51 -18.68 5.58 -9.68
CA PRO A 51 -19.52 5.05 -8.62
C PRO A 51 -18.85 3.82 -8.01
N THR A 52 -18.73 3.78 -6.69
CA THR A 52 -18.31 2.56 -6.00
C THR A 52 -19.58 1.86 -5.53
N ASP A 53 -19.87 0.68 -6.07
CA ASP A 53 -20.96 -0.13 -5.53
C ASP A 53 -20.56 -0.55 -4.11
N ILE A 54 -21.31 -0.08 -3.12
CA ILE A 54 -21.19 -0.56 -1.75
C ILE A 54 -21.96 -1.89 -1.73
N GLY A 55 -21.28 -3.01 -1.49
CA GLY A 55 -21.95 -4.29 -1.27
C GLY A 55 -23.01 -4.14 -0.17
N GLU A 56 -24.08 -4.95 -0.18
CA GLU A 56 -25.27 -4.80 0.69
C GLU A 56 -24.98 -4.64 2.21
N GLN A 57 -23.75 -4.94 2.66
CA GLN A 57 -23.30 -4.90 4.04
C GLN A 57 -22.20 -3.85 4.35
N GLY A 58 -21.92 -2.92 3.44
CA GLY A 58 -20.86 -1.93 3.65
C GLY A 58 -19.45 -2.43 3.33
N GLU A 59 -19.35 -3.54 2.59
CA GLU A 59 -18.09 -4.08 2.11
C GLU A 59 -17.46 -3.15 1.07
N LEU A 60 -16.13 -3.08 1.06
CA LEU A 60 -15.38 -2.43 0.00
C LEU A 60 -15.69 -3.14 -1.32
N ASP A 61 -15.97 -2.37 -2.37
CA ASP A 61 -16.14 -2.90 -3.74
C ASP A 61 -14.99 -3.88 -4.09
N GLU A 62 -15.27 -4.92 -4.86
CA GLU A 62 -14.31 -5.97 -5.26
C GLU A 62 -13.03 -5.34 -5.84
N LEU A 63 -13.20 -4.26 -6.61
CA LEU A 63 -12.10 -3.48 -7.17
C LEU A 63 -11.19 -2.86 -6.09
N GLN A 64 -11.78 -2.32 -5.03
CA GLN A 64 -11.04 -1.71 -3.93
C GLN A 64 -10.31 -2.77 -3.10
N THR A 65 -10.95 -3.92 -2.85
CA THR A 65 -10.33 -5.06 -2.15
C THR A 65 -9.11 -5.59 -2.93
N VAL A 66 -9.25 -5.81 -4.24
CA VAL A 66 -8.14 -6.20 -5.10
C VAL A 66 -7.03 -5.14 -5.10
N GLY A 67 -7.40 -3.85 -5.20
CA GLY A 67 -6.46 -2.74 -5.11
C GLY A 67 -5.65 -2.75 -3.81
N PHE A 68 -6.30 -2.98 -2.68
CA PHE A 68 -5.63 -3.09 -1.37
C PHE A 68 -4.68 -4.27 -1.29
N MET A 69 -5.09 -5.46 -1.74
CA MET A 69 -4.20 -6.64 -1.73
C MET A 69 -2.92 -6.38 -2.53
N TRP A 70 -3.04 -5.79 -3.72
CA TRP A 70 -1.87 -5.40 -4.52
C TRP A 70 -1.01 -4.36 -3.83
N PHE A 71 -1.64 -3.33 -3.25
CA PHE A 71 -0.93 -2.28 -2.52
C PHE A 71 -0.16 -2.85 -1.31
N GLU A 72 -0.80 -3.64 -0.47
CA GLU A 72 -0.21 -4.24 0.73
C GLU A 72 0.97 -5.15 0.37
N MET A 73 0.83 -5.97 -0.69
CA MET A 73 1.93 -6.79 -1.18
C MET A 73 3.10 -5.93 -1.64
N LEU A 74 2.87 -4.91 -2.46
CA LEU A 74 3.92 -4.03 -2.99
C LEU A 74 4.64 -3.27 -1.87
N ILE A 75 3.90 -2.76 -0.90
CA ILE A 75 4.48 -2.09 0.27
C ILE A 75 5.29 -3.07 1.12
N THR A 76 4.82 -4.30 1.29
CA THR A 76 5.57 -5.36 1.99
C THR A 76 6.88 -5.68 1.27
N CYS A 77 6.91 -5.70 -0.07
CA CYS A 77 8.13 -5.87 -0.86
C CYS A 77 9.15 -4.76 -0.55
N CYS A 78 8.70 -3.51 -0.46
CA CYS A 78 9.56 -2.38 -0.11
C CYS A 78 10.16 -2.55 1.30
N TYR A 79 9.36 -2.94 2.28
CA TYR A 79 9.83 -3.21 3.65
C TYR A 79 10.81 -4.37 3.72
N LEU A 80 10.56 -5.45 2.98
CA LEU A 80 11.50 -6.57 2.87
C LEU A 80 12.84 -6.10 2.28
N GLY A 81 12.82 -5.31 1.21
CA GLY A 81 14.03 -4.73 0.63
C GLY A 81 14.84 -3.89 1.64
N MET A 82 14.16 -3.05 2.44
CA MET A 82 14.80 -2.28 3.51
C MET A 82 15.42 -3.19 4.60
N ALA A 83 14.70 -4.24 5.01
CA ALA A 83 15.19 -5.21 5.98
C ALA A 83 16.40 -5.98 5.45
N SER A 84 16.35 -6.44 4.19
CA SER A 84 17.47 -7.12 3.51
C SER A 84 18.71 -6.25 3.48
N ALA A 85 18.58 -4.97 3.10
CA ALA A 85 19.71 -4.03 3.08
C ALA A 85 20.31 -3.82 4.49
N LEU A 86 19.48 -3.80 5.54
CA LEU A 86 19.96 -3.72 6.92
C LEU A 86 20.75 -4.98 7.32
N VAL A 87 20.25 -6.16 6.96
CA VAL A 87 20.92 -7.45 7.21
C VAL A 87 22.25 -7.54 6.47
N GLU A 88 22.30 -7.13 5.20
CA GLU A 88 23.54 -7.07 4.42
C GLU A 88 24.60 -6.18 5.10
N ARG A 89 24.20 -5.00 5.58
CA ARG A 89 25.09 -4.10 6.33
C ARG A 89 25.55 -4.72 7.66
N ALA A 90 24.67 -5.44 8.34
CA ALA A 90 25.00 -6.14 9.58
C ALA A 90 26.03 -7.26 9.32
N PHE A 91 25.87 -8.03 8.25
CA PHE A 91 26.83 -9.06 7.83
C PHE A 91 28.19 -8.43 7.47
N ALA A 92 28.19 -7.34 6.71
CA ALA A 92 29.40 -6.61 6.33
C ALA A 92 30.16 -6.05 7.54
N SER A 93 29.47 -5.74 8.65
CA SER A 93 30.09 -5.22 9.87
C SER A 93 30.99 -6.24 10.58
N ARG A 94 30.81 -7.55 10.34
CA ARG A 94 31.50 -8.66 11.02
C ARG A 94 31.39 -8.64 12.55
N LYS A 95 30.35 -8.00 13.10
CA LYS A 95 30.08 -7.91 14.55
C LYS A 95 29.12 -8.98 15.07
N LEU A 96 28.55 -9.79 14.18
CA LEU A 96 27.54 -10.78 14.53
C LEU A 96 28.15 -12.14 14.87
N SER A 97 27.50 -12.88 15.77
CA SER A 97 27.78 -14.30 15.98
C SER A 97 27.26 -15.15 14.80
N ALA A 98 27.77 -16.37 14.67
CA ALA A 98 27.29 -17.31 13.65
C ALA A 98 25.79 -17.63 13.79
N GLU A 99 25.29 -17.68 15.02
CA GLU A 99 23.87 -17.85 15.32
C GLU A 99 23.03 -16.68 14.80
N GLN A 100 23.48 -15.44 15.05
CA GLN A 100 22.81 -14.22 14.57
C GLN A 100 22.80 -14.13 13.04
N VAL A 101 23.90 -14.52 12.39
CA VAL A 101 23.96 -14.56 10.91
C VAL A 101 22.92 -15.55 10.36
N THR A 102 22.82 -16.73 10.98
CA THR A 102 21.88 -17.77 10.55
C THR A 102 20.44 -17.34 10.75
N ASP A 103 20.07 -16.83 11.94
CA ASP A 103 18.71 -16.37 12.25
C ASP A 103 18.26 -15.24 11.30
N LEU A 104 19.10 -14.23 11.09
CA LEU A 104 18.77 -13.12 10.19
C LEU A 104 18.63 -13.58 8.73
N GLY A 105 19.54 -14.44 8.25
CA GLY A 105 19.46 -14.99 6.89
C GLY A 105 18.19 -15.79 6.67
N VAL A 106 17.86 -16.69 7.60
CA VAL A 106 16.63 -17.50 7.53
C VAL A 106 15.38 -16.63 7.50
N ARG A 107 15.30 -15.59 8.33
CA ARG A 107 14.13 -14.70 8.37
C ARG A 107 13.92 -13.92 7.08
N VAL A 108 14.98 -13.34 6.52
CA VAL A 108 14.89 -12.57 5.26
C VAL A 108 14.50 -13.48 4.10
N GLU A 109 15.15 -14.64 3.98
CA GLU A 109 14.82 -15.60 2.91
C GLU A 109 13.40 -16.16 3.05
N SER A 110 12.99 -16.49 4.28
CA SER A 110 11.62 -16.97 4.53
C SER A 110 10.57 -15.91 4.17
N ALA A 111 10.82 -14.65 4.54
CA ALA A 111 9.92 -13.55 4.17
C ALA A 111 9.86 -13.34 2.65
N ALA A 112 11.00 -13.46 1.94
CA ALA A 112 11.03 -13.39 0.48
C ALA A 112 10.21 -14.50 -0.17
N GLN A 113 10.37 -15.74 0.29
CA GLN A 113 9.65 -16.90 -0.25
C GLN A 113 8.14 -16.81 0.01
N LEU A 114 7.72 -16.37 1.20
CA LEU A 114 6.30 -16.16 1.51
C LEU A 114 5.69 -15.10 0.60
N LEU A 115 6.39 -13.98 0.40
CA LEU A 115 5.92 -12.88 -0.42
C LEU A 115 5.86 -13.25 -1.91
N GLU A 116 6.82 -14.04 -2.40
CA GLU A 116 6.77 -14.61 -3.75
C GLU A 116 5.57 -15.56 -3.91
N GLY A 117 5.24 -16.33 -2.86
CA GLY A 117 4.04 -17.16 -2.81
C GLY A 117 2.75 -16.35 -2.96
N ILE A 118 2.61 -15.28 -2.16
CA ILE A 118 1.46 -14.35 -2.23
C ILE A 118 1.38 -13.71 -3.63
N ALA A 119 2.51 -13.25 -4.17
CA ALA A 119 2.55 -12.65 -5.50
C ALA A 119 2.08 -13.62 -6.59
N ARG A 120 2.46 -14.90 -6.50
CA ARG A 120 1.99 -15.93 -7.44
C ARG A 120 0.47 -16.13 -7.35
N GLN A 121 -0.09 -16.17 -6.16
CA GLN A 121 -1.54 -16.32 -5.95
C GLN A 121 -2.31 -15.12 -6.51
N LEU A 122 -1.84 -13.90 -6.24
CA LEU A 122 -2.44 -12.68 -6.77
C LEU A 122 -2.39 -12.61 -8.31
N VAL A 123 -1.26 -13.00 -8.92
CA VAL A 123 -1.12 -13.07 -10.39
C VAL A 123 -2.03 -14.14 -10.99
N ALA A 124 -2.19 -15.28 -10.33
CA ALA A 124 -3.08 -16.36 -10.77
C ALA A 124 -4.57 -15.99 -10.71
N LYS A 125 -4.92 -14.79 -10.22
CA LYS A 125 -6.29 -14.37 -9.90
C LYS A 125 -6.98 -15.32 -8.92
N GLU A 126 -6.19 -15.96 -8.06
CA GLU A 126 -6.70 -16.69 -6.90
C GLU A 126 -7.10 -15.71 -5.78
N GLY A 127 -6.94 -14.38 -5.98
CA GLY A 127 -7.36 -13.32 -5.09
C GLY A 127 -8.88 -13.12 -5.05
N ASP A 128 -9.60 -14.14 -4.62
CA ASP A 128 -10.84 -14.02 -3.86
C ASP A 128 -10.45 -14.10 -2.37
N ASN A 129 -11.21 -13.50 -1.45
CA ASN A 129 -10.97 -13.59 0.00
C ASN A 129 -10.88 -15.06 0.48
N ALA A 130 -11.40 -16.00 -0.31
CA ALA A 130 -11.23 -17.44 -0.12
C ALA A 130 -9.77 -17.93 -0.14
N ALA A 131 -8.81 -17.20 -0.74
CA ALA A 131 -7.39 -17.55 -0.69
C ALA A 131 -6.70 -17.12 0.61
N LEU A 132 -7.38 -16.33 1.45
CA LEU A 132 -6.89 -15.88 2.76
C LEU A 132 -7.47 -16.71 3.93
N THR A 133 -8.27 -17.74 3.64
CA THR A 133 -8.88 -18.68 4.61
C THR A 133 -8.48 -20.13 4.32
#